data_AF-A0A7G5SZK8-F1
#
_entry.id   AF-A0A7G5SZK8-F1
#
_cell.length_a   1.000
_cell.length_b   1.000
_cell.length_c   1.000
_cell.angle_alpha   90.00
_cell.angle_beta   90.00
_cell.angle_gamma   90.00
#
_symmetry.space_group_name_H-M   'P 1'
#
loop_
_entity.id
_entity.type
_entity.pdbx_description
1 polymer ?
#
loop_
_entity_poly.entity_id
_entity_poly.type
_entity_poly.pdbx_seq_one_letter_code
_entity_poly.pdbx_strand_id
1 'polypeptide(L)'
;MDELGYMYFRDRSGDTFRWRGENVSTTEVEAVLSRLLGQTDVAVYGVAVPGVEGKAGMAAIADPERKLDLVHLAKGLKSSLPAYARPLFIRVLPEPP
;
A
#
# COMPACT_ATOMS: atom_id res chain seq x y z
N MET A 1 -15.35 0.85 -17.44
CA MET A 1 -16.51 0.48 -18.26
C MET A 1 -16.42 1.30 -19.52
N ASP A 2 -16.49 0.69 -20.70
CA ASP A 2 -16.45 1.42 -21.98
C ASP A 2 -17.83 1.92 -22.40
N GLU A 3 -17.90 2.57 -23.57
CA GLU A 3 -19.12 3.12 -24.15
C GLU A 3 -20.18 2.05 -24.49
N LEU A 4 -19.80 0.77 -24.49
CA LEU A 4 -20.67 -0.38 -24.78
C LEU A 4 -21.06 -1.16 -23.52
N GLY A 5 -20.68 -0.67 -22.33
CA GLY A 5 -21.01 -1.31 -21.05
C GLY A 5 -20.11 -2.50 -20.69
N TYR A 6 -19.02 -2.74 -21.42
CA TYR A 6 -18.06 -3.78 -21.07
C TYR A 6 -17.19 -3.34 -19.89
N MET A 7 -17.10 -4.21 -18.89
CA MET A 7 -16.13 -4.09 -17.81
C MET A 7 -14.86 -4.86 -18.19
N TYR A 8 -13.73 -4.17 -18.12
CA TYR A 8 -12.42 -4.79 -18.30
C TYR A 8 -11.75 -4.93 -16.93
N PHE A 9 -11.33 -6.14 -16.59
CA PHE A 9 -10.40 -6.34 -15.48
C PHE A 9 -9.04 -5.83 -15.92
N ARG A 10 -8.70 -4.60 -15.50
CA ARG A 10 -7.35 -4.08 -15.67
C ARG A 10 -6.52 -4.67 -14.54
N ASP A 11 -5.75 -5.69 -14.87
CA ASP A 11 -4.80 -6.28 -13.94
C ASP A 11 -3.86 -5.19 -13.38
N ARG A 12 -3.45 -5.33 -12.11
CA ARG A 12 -2.52 -4.39 -11.49
C ARG A 12 -1.18 -4.58 -12.20
N SER A 13 -0.86 -3.69 -13.14
CA SER A 13 0.44 -3.69 -13.81
C SER A 13 1.53 -3.35 -12.77
N GLY A 14 2.04 -4.38 -12.09
CA GLY A 14 3.10 -4.30 -11.09
C GLY A 14 2.65 -4.72 -9.69
N ASP A 15 2.57 -6.03 -9.44
CA ASP A 15 2.51 -6.62 -8.08
C ASP A 15 3.78 -6.36 -7.25
N THR A 16 4.77 -5.70 -7.85
CA THR A 16 6.01 -5.33 -7.21
C THR A 16 6.46 -3.92 -7.57
N PHE A 17 7.20 -3.31 -6.65
CA PHE A 17 8.01 -2.13 -6.94
C PHE A 17 9.43 -2.35 -6.41
N ARG A 18 10.40 -1.65 -6.98
CA ARG A 18 11.81 -1.74 -6.57
C ARG A 18 12.17 -0.56 -5.67
N TRP A 19 12.63 -0.83 -4.45
CA TRP A 19 13.07 0.19 -3.50
C TRP A 19 14.48 -0.09 -3.01
N ARG A 20 15.41 0.84 -3.25
CA ARG A 20 16.83 0.71 -2.85
C ARG A 20 17.47 -0.63 -3.26
N GLY A 21 17.13 -1.10 -4.46
CA GLY A 21 17.66 -2.36 -5.01
C GLY A 21 16.87 -3.62 -4.64
N GLU A 22 15.91 -3.52 -3.74
CA GLU A 22 15.06 -4.63 -3.29
C GLU A 22 13.73 -4.65 -4.03
N ASN A 23 13.23 -5.85 -4.36
CA ASN A 23 11.87 -6.00 -4.88
C ASN A 23 10.90 -6.14 -3.71
N VAL A 24 9.84 -5.33 -3.72
CA VAL A 24 8.79 -5.33 -2.70
C VAL A 24 7.49 -5.80 -3.35
N SER A 25 6.88 -6.85 -2.81
CA SER A 25 5.54 -7.28 -3.22
C SER A 25 4.49 -6.35 -2.62
N THR A 26 3.67 -5.73 -3.47
CA THR A 26 2.55 -4.90 -3.01
C THR A 26 1.52 -5.74 -2.26
N THR A 27 1.23 -6.95 -2.76
CA THR A 27 0.24 -7.87 -2.22
C THR A 27 0.61 -8.37 -0.82
N GLU A 28 1.89 -8.67 -0.58
CA GLU A 28 2.37 -9.06 0.75
C GLU A 28 2.22 -7.93 1.76
N VAL A 29 2.63 -6.72 1.38
CA VAL A 29 2.56 -5.53 2.24
C VAL A 29 1.10 -5.15 2.52
N GLU A 30 0.22 -5.24 1.52
CA GLU A 30 -1.24 -5.07 1.67
C GLU A 30 -1.82 -6.06 2.67
N ALA A 31 -1.51 -7.34 2.53
CA ALA A 31 -2.02 -8.38 3.43
C ALA A 31 -1.59 -8.14 4.88
N VAL A 32 -0.34 -7.72 5.10
CA VAL A 32 0.17 -7.37 6.43
C VAL A 32 -0.56 -6.15 6.99
N LEU A 33 -0.70 -5.09 6.20
CA LEU A 33 -1.40 -3.86 6.62
C LEU A 33 -2.87 -4.13 6.95
N SER A 34 -3.58 -4.82 6.06
CA SER A 34 -4.99 -5.17 6.24
C SER A 34 -5.18 -5.95 7.54
N ARG A 35 -4.35 -6.97 7.80
CA ARG A 35 -4.38 -7.72 9.06
C ARG A 35 -4.12 -6.86 10.30
N LEU A 36 -3.12 -5.99 10.26
CA LEU A 36 -2.77 -5.09 11.38
C LEU A 36 -3.87 -4.08 11.70
N LEU A 37 -4.70 -3.75 10.71
CA LEU A 37 -5.79 -2.78 10.81
C LEU A 37 -7.15 -3.45 11.02
N GLY A 38 -7.20 -4.77 11.21
CA GLY A 38 -8.46 -5.48 11.45
C GLY A 38 -9.28 -5.71 10.17
N GLN A 39 -8.61 -6.12 9.09
CA GLN A 39 -9.20 -6.41 7.78
C GLN A 39 -9.70 -5.18 7.02
N THR A 40 -9.03 -4.03 7.21
CA THR A 40 -9.29 -2.81 6.43
C THR A 40 -8.83 -2.96 4.99
N ASP A 41 -9.56 -2.34 4.06
CA ASP A 41 -9.15 -2.21 2.66
C ASP A 41 -7.94 -1.28 2.53
N VAL A 42 -6.87 -1.81 1.95
CA VAL A 42 -5.60 -1.12 1.78
C VAL A 42 -5.07 -1.38 0.38
N ALA A 43 -4.56 -0.33 -0.27
CA ALA A 43 -3.81 -0.44 -1.51
C ALA A 43 -2.37 0.00 -1.30
N VAL A 44 -1.41 -0.80 -1.78
CA VAL A 44 0.02 -0.49 -1.72
C VAL A 44 0.57 -0.36 -3.12
N TYR A 45 1.35 0.69 -3.35
CA TYR A 45 1.98 0.92 -4.64
C TYR A 45 3.27 1.72 -4.49
N GLY A 46 4.15 1.58 -5.48
CA GLY A 46 5.38 2.35 -5.54
C GLY A 46 5.13 3.78 -6.07
N VAL A 47 5.66 4.78 -5.39
CA VAL A 47 5.68 6.18 -5.85
C VAL A 47 7.11 6.65 -6.15
N ALA A 48 7.27 7.44 -7.21
CA ALA A 48 8.55 8.05 -7.54
C ALA A 48 8.90 9.14 -6.51
N VAL A 49 10.15 9.17 -6.07
CA VAL A 49 10.67 10.23 -5.18
C VAL A 49 11.79 10.95 -5.94
N PRO A 50 11.74 12.30 -6.07
CA PRO A 50 12.77 13.04 -6.77
C PRO A 50 14.17 12.75 -6.25
N GLY A 51 15.11 12.46 -7.16
CA GLY A 51 16.50 12.17 -6.82
C GLY A 51 16.75 10.78 -6.22
N VAL A 52 15.76 9.88 -6.22
CA VAL A 52 15.91 8.50 -5.71
C VAL A 52 15.63 7.49 -6.81
N GLU A 53 16.51 6.51 -6.95
CA GLU A 53 16.30 5.38 -7.87
C GLU A 53 15.24 4.41 -7.32
N GLY A 54 14.33 3.98 -8.20
CA GLY A 54 13.23 3.09 -7.85
C GLY A 54 11.98 3.85 -7.38
N LYS A 55 11.12 3.16 -6.64
CA LYS A 55 9.86 3.67 -6.13
C LYS A 55 9.74 3.39 -4.63
N ALA A 56 9.38 4.39 -3.84
CA ALA A 56 9.10 4.24 -2.42
C ALA A 56 7.70 3.65 -2.20
N GLY A 57 7.52 2.85 -1.16
CA GLY A 57 6.20 2.30 -0.83
C GLY A 57 5.25 3.39 -0.31
N MET A 58 4.05 3.45 -0.89
CA MET A 58 2.89 4.21 -0.43
C MET A 58 1.79 3.23 -0.04
N ALA A 59 1.18 3.43 1.13
CA ALA A 59 -0.02 2.72 1.56
C ALA A 59 -1.22 3.69 1.58
N ALA A 60 -2.24 3.41 0.77
CA ALA A 60 -3.52 4.07 0.83
C ALA A 60 -4.47 3.24 1.71
N ILE A 61 -4.92 3.83 2.82
CA ILE A 61 -5.69 3.15 3.87
C ILE A 61 -7.06 3.83 3.98
N ALA A 62 -8.13 3.06 3.89
CA ALA A 62 -9.48 3.54 4.16
C ALA A 62 -9.68 3.72 5.68
N ASP A 63 -10.02 4.93 6.13
CA ASP A 63 -10.31 5.22 7.54
C ASP A 63 -11.46 6.23 7.66
N PRO A 64 -12.70 5.84 7.28
CA PRO A 64 -13.87 6.72 7.32
C PRO A 64 -14.16 7.25 8.72
N GLU A 65 -13.86 6.45 9.76
CA GLU A 65 -14.14 6.78 11.14
C GLU A 65 -12.99 7.54 11.84
N ARG A 66 -11.88 7.79 11.13
CA ARG A 66 -10.68 8.47 11.64
C ARG A 66 -10.12 7.81 12.91
N LYS A 67 -10.10 6.48 12.94
CA LYS A 67 -9.66 5.66 14.08
C LYS A 67 -8.27 5.07 13.91
N LEU A 68 -7.56 5.40 12.83
CA LEU A 68 -6.24 4.87 12.54
C LEU A 68 -5.20 5.26 13.61
N ASP A 69 -4.74 4.26 14.38
CA ASP A 69 -3.62 4.40 15.32
C ASP A 69 -2.29 4.17 14.59
N LEU A 70 -1.63 5.26 14.23
CA LEU A 70 -0.34 5.25 13.54
C LEU A 70 0.80 4.67 14.41
N VAL A 71 0.72 4.77 15.73
CA VAL A 71 1.75 4.25 16.65
C VAL A 71 1.66 2.73 16.68
N HIS A 72 0.45 2.20 16.82
CA HIS A 72 0.20 0.76 16.75
C HIS A 72 0.60 0.19 15.39
N LEU A 73 0.18 0.85 14.30
CA LEU A 73 0.51 0.45 12.94
C LEU A 73 2.03 0.43 12.71
N ALA A 74 2.74 1.47 13.13
CA ALA A 74 4.19 1.54 12.99
C ALA A 74 4.91 0.43 13.76
N LYS A 75 4.42 0.08 14.96
CA LYS A 75 4.96 -1.05 15.74
C LYS A 75 4.72 -2.38 15.03
N GLY A 76 3.50 -2.60 14.54
CA GLY A 76 3.12 -3.82 13.81
C GLY A 76 3.89 -3.99 12.50
N LEU A 77 4.12 -2.91 11.76
CA LEU A 77 4.93 -2.92 10.53
C LEU A 77 6.40 -3.24 10.84
N LYS A 78 6.93 -2.71 11.94
CA LYS A 78 8.31 -3.00 12.35
C LYS A 78 8.53 -4.46 12.72
N SER A 79 7.52 -5.12 13.31
CA SER A 79 7.61 -6.54 13.65
C SER A 79 7.28 -7.49 12.50
N SER A 80 6.51 -7.02 11.50
CA SER A 80 5.96 -7.90 10.45
C SER A 80 6.70 -7.79 9.11
N LEU A 81 7.36 -6.66 8.81
CA LEU A 81 8.02 -6.42 7.53
C LEU A 81 9.49 -6.01 7.70
N PRO A 82 10.37 -6.41 6.76
CA PRO A 82 11.73 -5.88 6.71
C PRO A 82 11.71 -4.38 6.36
N ALA A 83 12.78 -3.66 6.73
CA ALA A 83 12.82 -2.21 6.62
C ALA A 83 12.56 -1.66 5.21
N TYR A 84 12.98 -2.38 4.16
CA TYR A 84 12.81 -1.96 2.76
C TYR A 84 11.38 -2.13 2.24
N ALA A 85 10.59 -3.05 2.82
CA ALA A 85 9.22 -3.32 2.40
C ALA A 85 8.18 -2.45 3.13
N ARG A 86 8.59 -1.76 4.20
CA ARG A 86 7.70 -0.88 4.96
C ARG A 86 7.32 0.34 4.11
N PRO A 87 6.02 0.66 3.96
CA PRO A 87 5.61 1.90 3.32
C PRO A 87 6.23 3.11 4.01
N LEU A 88 6.80 4.03 3.23
CA LEU A 88 7.36 5.28 3.73
C LEU A 88 6.32 6.39 3.80
N PHE A 89 5.28 6.28 2.98
CA PHE A 89 4.18 7.22 2.92
C PHE A 89 2.86 6.50 3.23
N ILE A 90 1.99 7.20 3.95
CA ILE A 90 0.63 6.76 4.23
C ILE A 90 -0.30 7.84 3.72
N ARG A 91 -1.30 7.43 2.94
CA ARG A 91 -2.43 8.25 2.49
C ARG A 91 -3.70 7.73 3.12
N VAL A 92 -4.34 8.55 3.94
CA VAL A 92 -5.63 8.20 4.55
C VAL A 92 -6.76 8.61 3.61
N LEU A 93 -7.70 7.70 3.38
CA LEU A 93 -8.83 7.89 2.48
C LEU A 93 -10.15 7.85 3.27
N PRO A 94 -11.16 8.66 2.88
CA PRO A 94 -12.48 8.60 3.48
C PRO A 94 -13.29 7.37 3.05
N GLU A 95 -12.85 6.66 2.00
CA GLU A 95 -13.52 5.48 1.43
C GLU A 95 -12.48 4.48 0.89
N PRO A 96 -12.85 3.21 0.64
CA PRO A 96 -11.96 2.20 0.08
C PRO A 96 -11.32 2.61 -1.25
N PRO A 97 -10.02 2.29 -1.47
CA PRO A 97 -9.28 2.60 -2.69
C PRO A 97 -9.68 1.77 -3.91
#